data_AF-A0A1V5FRJ8-F1
#
_entry.id   AF-A0A1V5FRJ8-F1
#
_cell.length_a   1.000
_cell.length_b   1.000
_cell.length_c   1.000
_cell.angle_alpha   90.00
_cell.angle_beta   90.00
_cell.angle_gamma   90.00
#
_symmetry.space_group_name_H-M   'P 1'
#
loop_
_entity.id
_entity.type
_entity.pdbx_description
1 polymer ?
#
loop_
_entity_poly.entity_id
_entity_poly.type
_entity_poly.pdbx_seq_one_letter_code
_entity_poly.pdbx_strand_id
1 'polypeptide(L)'
;MRAARGSDRALEPANFYEWTVAALGQGIADRLSRPFNEKVWTVPMEEMDWRWLSDRVSVVDAERLVANAILDRDDDAWGPNSEFVFPRQGGTGAIWEGVARYASESIRYGMRAAAIDPAARRVRFETGETLDYEWLISTQPLDRLVEMAADAPDRVKEAARSLQRNRVEIVGIGLEKPMDSSVCWMYTPEAETPLYRITNFARYSSAHVPGGDTSRYCSYMCEAPHSAARPLPPGDLFEQAEETLARCGLIEPDDRRRVVSRFRHSIEYAYPIPTLGRDHALAAIQPWLEERRILSRGRFGSWRYEIGNMDHCAQMGKEAVDRIVFGQRETTLLGEAK
;
A
#
# COMPACT_ATOMS: atom_id res chain seq x y z
N MET A 1 -37.25 -30.39 -27.81
CA MET A 1 -36.15 -29.64 -28.47
C MET A 1 -36.09 -28.23 -27.89
N ARG A 2 -35.31 -28.05 -26.81
CA ARG A 2 -34.91 -26.72 -26.34
C ARG A 2 -33.55 -26.44 -26.95
N ALA A 3 -33.50 -25.43 -27.81
CA ALA A 3 -32.28 -24.98 -28.46
C ALA A 3 -31.23 -24.62 -27.40
N ALA A 4 -30.03 -25.18 -27.57
CA ALA A 4 -28.85 -24.82 -26.81
C ALA A 4 -28.56 -23.33 -27.02
N ARG A 5 -28.64 -22.54 -25.95
CA ARG A 5 -28.00 -21.22 -25.92
C ARG A 5 -26.51 -21.49 -25.89
N GLY A 6 -25.81 -21.05 -26.93
CA GLY A 6 -24.36 -21.10 -27.02
C GLY A 6 -23.75 -20.45 -25.77
N SER A 7 -22.80 -21.14 -25.17
CA SER A 7 -21.93 -20.57 -24.15
C SER A 7 -21.08 -19.47 -24.80
N ASP A 8 -21.49 -18.22 -24.65
CA ASP A 8 -20.53 -17.12 -24.76
C ASP A 8 -19.49 -17.35 -23.67
N ARG A 9 -18.34 -17.90 -24.06
CA ARG A 9 -17.13 -17.83 -23.23
C ARG A 9 -16.80 -16.34 -23.18
N ALA A 10 -17.26 -15.66 -22.13
CA ALA A 10 -16.75 -14.34 -21.81
C ALA A 10 -15.22 -14.45 -21.80
N LEU A 11 -14.56 -13.66 -22.67
CA LEU A 11 -13.10 -13.63 -22.75
C LEU A 11 -12.56 -13.26 -21.37
N GLU A 12 -11.53 -13.98 -20.91
CA GLU A 12 -10.85 -13.64 -19.66
C GLU A 12 -10.28 -12.21 -19.79
N PRO A 13 -10.54 -11.31 -18.83
CA PRO A 13 -10.04 -9.94 -18.90
C PRO A 13 -8.51 -9.89 -18.99
N ALA A 14 -7.98 -9.09 -19.91
CA ALA A 14 -6.53 -8.98 -20.10
C ALA A 14 -5.84 -8.08 -19.05
N ASN A 15 -6.58 -7.16 -18.43
CA ASN A 15 -6.07 -6.15 -17.52
C ASN A 15 -7.14 -5.71 -16.51
N PHE A 16 -6.74 -4.86 -15.57
CA PHE A 16 -7.62 -4.36 -14.52
C PHE A 16 -8.81 -3.54 -15.04
N TYR A 17 -8.65 -2.78 -16.13
CA TYR A 17 -9.76 -2.03 -16.70
C TYR A 17 -10.82 -2.93 -17.30
N GLU A 18 -10.43 -3.88 -18.16
CA GLU A 18 -11.35 -4.85 -18.75
C GLU A 18 -12.08 -5.68 -17.68
N TRP A 19 -11.37 -6.07 -16.62
CA TRP A 19 -11.97 -6.77 -15.50
C TRP A 19 -13.03 -5.91 -14.81
N THR A 20 -12.73 -4.62 -14.60
CA THR A 20 -13.65 -3.67 -13.96
C THR A 20 -14.89 -3.43 -14.81
N VAL A 21 -14.73 -3.29 -16.12
CA VAL A 21 -15.87 -3.15 -17.06
C VAL A 21 -16.73 -4.41 -17.04
N ALA A 22 -16.11 -5.59 -17.04
CA ALA A 22 -16.83 -6.86 -16.99
C ALA A 22 -17.56 -7.07 -15.66
N ALA A 23 -16.96 -6.66 -14.53
CA ALA A 23 -17.50 -6.87 -13.19
C ALA A 23 -18.52 -5.81 -12.77
N LEU A 24 -18.28 -4.53 -13.07
CA LEU A 24 -19.03 -3.39 -12.54
C LEU A 24 -19.77 -2.60 -13.62
N GLY A 25 -19.50 -2.87 -14.89
CA GLY A 25 -20.04 -2.13 -16.03
C GLY A 25 -19.29 -0.83 -16.32
N GLN A 26 -19.41 -0.40 -17.58
CA GLN A 26 -18.69 0.75 -18.14
C GLN A 26 -18.88 2.05 -17.35
N GLY A 27 -20.10 2.32 -16.87
CA GLY A 27 -20.41 3.55 -16.15
C GLY A 27 -19.66 3.71 -14.82
N ILE A 28 -19.58 2.64 -14.02
CA ILE A 28 -18.83 2.63 -12.77
C ILE A 28 -17.32 2.65 -13.07
N ALA A 29 -16.90 1.86 -14.07
CA ALA A 29 -15.51 1.82 -14.50
C ALA A 29 -14.97 3.21 -14.85
N ASP A 30 -15.69 3.98 -15.67
CA ASP A 30 -15.23 5.29 -16.14
C ASP A 30 -15.38 6.41 -15.12
N ARG A 31 -16.45 6.42 -14.32
CA ARG A 31 -16.77 7.55 -13.44
C ARG A 31 -16.15 7.44 -12.06
N LEU A 32 -15.85 6.23 -11.60
CA LEU A 32 -15.35 5.99 -10.24
C LEU A 32 -14.05 5.21 -10.27
N SER A 33 -14.06 4.00 -10.84
CA SER A 33 -12.94 3.07 -10.69
C SER A 33 -11.67 3.58 -11.38
N ARG A 34 -11.75 4.04 -12.63
CA ARG A 34 -10.62 4.60 -13.38
C ARG A 34 -10.02 5.85 -12.73
N PRO A 35 -10.78 6.93 -12.50
CA PRO A 35 -10.19 8.15 -11.93
C PRO A 35 -9.58 7.89 -10.55
N PHE A 36 -10.19 7.03 -9.74
CA PHE A 36 -9.63 6.62 -8.45
C PHE A 36 -8.36 5.79 -8.59
N ASN A 37 -8.41 4.67 -9.30
CA ASN A 37 -7.29 3.73 -9.35
C ASN A 37 -6.07 4.33 -10.05
N GLU A 38 -6.24 5.04 -11.17
CA GLU A 38 -5.10 5.67 -11.82
C GLU A 38 -4.49 6.78 -10.96
N LYS A 39 -5.28 7.41 -10.08
CA LYS A 39 -4.75 8.34 -9.07
C LYS A 39 -3.93 7.59 -8.03
N VAL A 40 -4.49 6.55 -7.40
CA VAL A 40 -3.80 5.74 -6.39
C VAL A 40 -2.51 5.15 -6.94
N TRP A 41 -2.61 4.43 -8.05
CA TRP A 41 -1.53 3.61 -8.60
C TRP A 41 -0.56 4.38 -9.48
N THR A 42 -0.95 5.56 -9.94
CA THR A 42 -0.17 6.43 -10.85
C THR A 42 0.21 5.77 -12.18
N VAL A 43 -0.54 4.73 -12.55
CA VAL A 43 -0.38 3.89 -13.75
C VAL A 43 -1.78 3.63 -14.34
N PRO A 44 -1.93 3.60 -15.69
CA PRO A 44 -3.18 3.23 -16.34
C PRO A 44 -3.66 1.84 -15.91
N MET A 45 -4.97 1.66 -15.74
CA MET A 45 -5.53 0.37 -15.35
C MET A 45 -5.27 -0.73 -16.41
N GLU A 46 -5.09 -0.35 -17.67
CA GLU A 46 -4.73 -1.26 -18.76
C GLU A 46 -3.34 -1.88 -18.61
N GLU A 47 -2.45 -1.26 -17.82
CA GLU A 47 -1.10 -1.76 -17.54
C GLU A 47 -1.02 -2.59 -16.24
N MET A 48 -2.14 -2.71 -15.53
CA MET A 48 -2.25 -3.43 -14.27
C MET A 48 -2.90 -4.81 -14.47
N ASP A 49 -2.38 -5.82 -13.77
CA ASP A 49 -3.06 -7.10 -13.60
C ASP A 49 -4.30 -6.91 -12.70
N TRP A 50 -5.25 -7.84 -12.76
CA TRP A 50 -6.46 -7.87 -11.92
C TRP A 50 -6.44 -8.98 -10.87
N ARG A 51 -5.53 -9.97 -10.98
CA ARG A 51 -5.52 -11.16 -10.10
C ARG A 51 -5.21 -10.87 -8.63
N TRP A 52 -4.73 -9.67 -8.30
CA TRP A 52 -4.46 -9.23 -6.92
C TRP A 52 -5.72 -8.80 -6.15
N LEU A 53 -6.89 -8.74 -6.80
CA LEU A 53 -8.10 -8.12 -6.27
C LEU A 53 -8.89 -8.98 -5.27
N SER A 54 -8.56 -10.27 -5.09
CA SER A 54 -9.42 -11.29 -4.43
C SER A 54 -10.03 -10.84 -3.10
N ASP A 55 -9.29 -10.09 -2.28
CA ASP A 55 -9.74 -9.60 -0.97
C ASP A 55 -9.79 -8.07 -0.86
N ARG A 56 -9.69 -7.36 -2.00
CA ARG A 56 -9.50 -5.91 -2.05
C ARG A 56 -10.64 -5.16 -2.72
N VAL A 57 -11.40 -5.81 -3.60
CA VAL A 57 -12.56 -5.20 -4.27
C VAL A 57 -13.80 -6.04 -4.02
N SER A 58 -14.86 -5.39 -3.56
CA SER A 58 -16.17 -6.02 -3.36
C SER A 58 -16.72 -6.47 -4.71
N VAL A 59 -17.13 -7.73 -4.81
CA VAL A 59 -17.91 -8.21 -5.95
C VAL A 59 -19.32 -7.65 -5.79
N VAL A 60 -19.74 -6.85 -6.76
CA VAL A 60 -21.05 -6.21 -6.72
C VAL A 60 -22.13 -7.17 -7.19
N ASP A 61 -23.17 -7.34 -6.37
CA ASP A 61 -24.41 -7.97 -6.77
C ASP A 61 -25.29 -6.92 -7.47
N ALA A 62 -25.53 -7.09 -8.76
CA ALA A 62 -26.27 -6.13 -9.58
C ALA A 62 -27.73 -5.97 -9.15
N GLU A 63 -28.40 -7.05 -8.69
CA GLU A 63 -29.77 -6.96 -8.20
C GLU A 63 -29.82 -6.18 -6.89
N ARG A 64 -28.87 -6.46 -5.98
CA ARG A 64 -28.71 -5.71 -4.73
C ARG A 64 -28.41 -4.25 -4.98
N LEU A 65 -27.53 -3.93 -5.94
CA LEU A 65 -27.18 -2.55 -6.30
C LEU A 65 -28.41 -1.79 -6.80
N VAL A 66 -29.20 -2.38 -7.70
CA VAL A 66 -30.42 -1.75 -8.22
C VAL A 66 -31.46 -1.58 -7.11
N ALA A 67 -31.64 -2.60 -6.27
CA ALA A 67 -32.56 -2.52 -5.13
C ALA A 67 -32.16 -1.41 -4.15
N ASN A 68 -30.87 -1.33 -3.78
CA ASN A 68 -30.35 -0.29 -2.90
C ASN A 68 -30.52 1.11 -3.50
N ALA A 69 -30.26 1.28 -4.80
CA ALA A 69 -30.45 2.56 -5.49
C ALA A 69 -31.92 3.00 -5.55
N ILE A 70 -32.86 2.06 -5.73
CA ILE A 70 -34.30 2.36 -5.73
C ILE A 70 -34.80 2.67 -4.31
N LEU A 71 -34.30 1.94 -3.31
CA LEU A 71 -34.75 2.02 -1.93
C LEU A 71 -33.99 3.03 -1.08
N ASP A 72 -33.04 3.76 -1.66
CA ASP A 72 -32.15 4.70 -0.98
C ASP A 72 -31.50 4.08 0.26
N ARG A 73 -30.93 2.87 0.08
CA ARG A 73 -30.38 2.05 1.16
C ARG A 73 -28.86 1.92 1.05
N ASP A 74 -28.17 2.34 2.10
CA ASP A 74 -26.74 2.14 2.23
C ASP A 74 -26.36 0.65 2.39
N ASP A 75 -25.20 0.30 1.85
CA ASP A 75 -24.57 -1.02 1.97
C ASP A 75 -23.14 -0.86 2.51
N ASP A 76 -23.04 -0.78 3.84
CA ASP A 76 -21.84 -0.37 4.58
C ASP A 76 -21.11 -1.54 5.27
N ALA A 77 -21.62 -2.78 5.12
CA ALA A 77 -21.18 -3.94 5.89
C ALA A 77 -19.96 -4.69 5.32
N TRP A 78 -19.25 -4.14 4.33
CA TRP A 78 -18.22 -4.87 3.58
C TRP A 78 -16.78 -4.46 3.93
N GLY A 79 -15.93 -5.47 4.08
CA GLY A 79 -14.47 -5.35 4.07
C GLY A 79 -13.81 -5.94 5.33
N PRO A 80 -12.57 -6.46 5.22
CA PRO A 80 -11.85 -7.04 6.37
C PRO A 80 -11.50 -6.01 7.45
N ASN A 81 -11.71 -4.72 7.17
CA ASN A 81 -11.40 -3.59 8.04
C ASN A 81 -12.66 -2.83 8.45
N SER A 82 -13.85 -3.45 8.41
CA SER A 82 -15.10 -2.83 8.86
C SER A 82 -15.06 -2.46 10.35
N GLU A 83 -14.29 -3.22 11.13
CA GLU A 83 -13.83 -2.88 12.47
C GLU A 83 -12.30 -2.98 12.51
N PHE A 84 -11.66 -2.12 13.30
CA PHE A 84 -10.22 -2.16 13.50
C PHE A 84 -9.83 -1.61 14.86
N VAL A 85 -8.66 -2.03 15.34
CA VAL A 85 -8.06 -1.50 16.56
C VAL A 85 -6.92 -0.55 16.23
N PHE A 86 -6.79 0.52 17.02
CA PHE A 86 -5.72 1.49 16.85
C PHE A 86 -5.05 1.80 18.21
N PRO A 87 -3.72 1.92 18.29
CA PRO A 87 -3.03 2.24 19.54
C PRO A 87 -3.48 3.56 20.14
N ARG A 88 -3.80 3.56 21.44
CA ARG A 88 -4.20 4.78 22.15
C ARG A 88 -3.11 5.85 22.16
N GLN A 89 -1.83 5.48 22.14
CA GLN A 89 -0.71 6.43 22.13
C GLN A 89 0.39 5.96 21.16
N GLY A 90 1.17 6.91 20.64
CA GLY A 90 2.33 6.66 19.77
C GLY A 90 1.99 6.20 18.34
N GLY A 91 0.71 6.19 17.97
CA GLY A 91 0.25 5.77 16.66
C GLY A 91 0.62 4.33 16.31
N THR A 92 0.56 3.99 15.02
CA THR A 92 0.94 2.65 14.53
C THR A 92 2.39 2.29 14.85
N GLY A 93 3.29 3.27 14.96
CA GLY A 93 4.70 3.06 15.29
C GLY A 93 4.91 2.40 16.66
N ALA A 94 4.06 2.70 17.64
CA ALA A 94 4.15 2.15 18.99
C ALA A 94 4.04 0.61 19.03
N ILE A 95 3.35 0.00 18.06
CA ILE A 95 3.27 -1.46 17.94
C ILE A 95 4.67 -2.01 17.68
N TRP A 96 5.38 -1.45 16.71
CA TRP A 96 6.69 -1.93 16.26
C TRP A 96 7.81 -1.55 17.22
N GLU A 97 7.76 -0.37 17.85
CA GLU A 97 8.63 -0.04 18.97
C GLU A 97 8.44 -1.01 20.14
N GLY A 98 7.18 -1.41 20.39
CA GLY A 98 6.84 -2.44 21.35
C GLY A 98 7.50 -3.78 21.06
N VAL A 99 7.38 -4.27 19.83
CA VAL A 99 7.99 -5.52 19.37
C VAL A 99 9.52 -5.45 19.39
N ALA A 100 10.10 -4.36 18.92
CA ALA A 100 11.56 -4.19 18.83
C ALA A 100 12.25 -4.26 20.19
N ARG A 101 11.57 -3.90 21.28
CA ARG A 101 12.12 -4.01 22.65
C ARG A 101 12.50 -5.44 23.06
N TYR A 102 11.82 -6.45 22.52
CA TYR A 102 12.14 -7.86 22.81
C TYR A 102 13.41 -8.36 22.11
N ALA A 103 13.91 -7.62 21.11
CA ALA A 103 15.09 -7.97 20.32
C ALA A 103 16.13 -6.84 20.31
N SER A 104 16.07 -5.91 21.28
CA SER A 104 16.86 -4.68 21.28
C SER A 104 18.37 -4.94 21.21
N GLU A 105 18.87 -5.97 21.89
CA GLU A 105 20.28 -6.37 21.86
C GLU A 105 20.75 -6.89 20.49
N SER A 106 19.81 -7.33 19.64
CA SER A 106 20.08 -7.85 18.29
C SER A 106 19.86 -6.81 17.18
N ILE A 107 19.35 -5.61 17.51
CA ILE A 107 19.08 -4.56 16.52
C ILE A 107 20.22 -3.56 16.49
N ARG A 108 20.86 -3.43 15.32
CA ARG A 108 21.93 -2.45 15.08
C ARG A 108 21.45 -1.36 14.14
N TYR A 109 21.18 -0.18 14.70
CA TYR A 109 20.84 1.01 13.91
C TYR A 109 22.10 1.64 13.28
N GLY A 110 21.91 2.45 12.22
CA GLY A 110 23.03 3.07 11.48
C GLY A 110 23.85 2.12 10.60
N MET A 111 23.43 0.85 10.51
CA MET A 111 24.09 -0.19 9.72
C MET A 111 23.48 -0.31 8.32
N ARG A 112 23.71 0.70 7.46
CA ARG A 112 23.21 0.67 6.08
C ARG A 112 24.00 -0.31 5.22
N ALA A 113 23.33 -1.32 4.67
CA ALA A 113 23.96 -2.25 3.71
C ALA A 113 24.30 -1.51 2.41
N ALA A 114 25.53 -1.69 1.93
CA ALA A 114 26.06 -1.07 0.72
C ALA A 114 26.20 -2.06 -0.44
N ALA A 115 26.50 -3.33 -0.14
CA ALA A 115 26.60 -4.39 -1.13
C ALA A 115 26.41 -5.76 -0.49
N ILE A 116 26.02 -6.72 -1.31
CA ILE A 116 25.89 -8.12 -0.92
C ILE A 116 26.71 -8.95 -1.90
N ASP A 117 27.50 -9.87 -1.37
CA ASP A 117 28.16 -10.94 -2.12
C ASP A 117 27.43 -12.24 -1.79
N PRO A 118 26.48 -12.69 -2.63
CA PRO A 118 25.74 -13.93 -2.40
C PRO A 118 26.60 -15.18 -2.49
N ALA A 119 27.66 -15.16 -3.30
CA ALA A 119 28.57 -16.31 -3.45
C ALA A 119 29.41 -16.52 -2.19
N ALA A 120 29.95 -15.43 -1.63
CA ALA A 120 30.67 -15.45 -0.36
C ALA A 120 29.75 -15.41 0.88
N ARG A 121 28.44 -15.22 0.68
CA ARG A 121 27.42 -15.01 1.72
C ARG A 121 27.82 -13.91 2.72
N ARG A 122 28.12 -12.74 2.18
CA ARG A 122 28.62 -11.59 2.95
C ARG A 122 27.82 -10.33 2.63
N VAL A 123 27.53 -9.53 3.65
CA VAL A 123 26.99 -8.18 3.53
C VAL A 123 28.08 -7.18 3.91
N ARG A 124 28.31 -6.17 3.06
CA ARG A 124 29.17 -5.03 3.37
C ARG A 124 28.30 -3.82 3.67
N PHE A 125 28.63 -3.11 4.75
CA PHE A 125 27.92 -1.91 5.19
C PHE A 125 28.67 -0.64 4.77
N GLU A 126 27.97 0.49 4.72
CA GLU A 126 28.56 1.80 4.40
C GLU A 126 29.62 2.24 5.44
N THR A 127 29.54 1.69 6.66
CA THR A 127 30.56 1.87 7.71
C THR A 127 31.90 1.20 7.39
N GLY A 128 31.96 0.36 6.34
CA GLY A 128 33.11 -0.48 6.00
C GLY A 128 33.09 -1.85 6.68
N GLU A 129 32.20 -2.07 7.66
CA GLU A 129 32.03 -3.37 8.31
C GLU A 129 31.49 -4.42 7.33
N THR A 130 31.87 -5.68 7.55
CA THR A 130 31.35 -6.83 6.82
C THR A 130 30.82 -7.90 7.77
N LEU A 131 29.66 -8.48 7.47
CA LEU A 131 29.10 -9.61 8.20
C LEU A 131 28.82 -10.77 7.26
N ASP A 132 29.19 -11.97 7.70
CA ASP A 132 28.90 -13.22 7.00
C ASP A 132 27.55 -13.78 7.48
N TYR A 133 26.86 -14.50 6.60
CA TYR A 133 25.58 -15.12 6.91
C TYR A 133 25.50 -16.56 6.40
N GLU A 134 24.70 -17.38 7.08
CA GLU A 134 24.26 -18.65 6.52
C GLU A 134 22.99 -18.47 5.67
N TRP A 135 22.06 -17.68 6.21
CA TRP A 135 20.82 -17.25 5.59
C TRP A 135 20.66 -15.75 5.76
N LEU A 136 20.13 -15.08 4.74
CA LEU A 136 19.80 -13.67 4.77
C LEU A 136 18.30 -13.48 4.57
N ILE A 137 17.61 -12.94 5.57
CA ILE A 137 16.24 -12.44 5.39
C ILE A 137 16.36 -10.95 5.08
N SER A 138 15.97 -10.55 3.87
CA SER A 138 15.98 -9.15 3.45
C SER A 138 14.56 -8.61 3.32
N THR A 139 14.27 -7.53 4.03
CA THR A 139 12.99 -6.80 3.94
C THR A 139 13.10 -5.50 3.15
N GLN A 140 14.26 -5.26 2.52
CA GLN A 140 14.48 -4.10 1.66
C GLN A 140 13.70 -4.21 0.35
N PRO A 141 13.49 -3.09 -0.37
CA PRO A 141 12.96 -3.15 -1.73
C PRO A 141 13.75 -4.06 -2.64
N LEU A 142 13.05 -4.95 -3.34
CA LEU A 142 13.62 -6.03 -4.14
C LEU A 142 14.55 -5.53 -5.24
N ASP A 143 14.19 -4.42 -5.88
CA ASP A 143 15.01 -3.72 -6.87
C ASP A 143 16.35 -3.24 -6.29
N ARG A 144 16.34 -2.66 -5.09
CA ARG A 144 17.57 -2.24 -4.38
C ARG A 144 18.40 -3.43 -3.95
N LEU A 145 17.76 -4.49 -3.47
CA LEU A 145 18.42 -5.72 -3.06
C LEU A 145 19.19 -6.35 -4.23
N VAL A 146 18.54 -6.47 -5.40
CA VAL A 146 19.15 -7.02 -6.61
C VAL A 146 20.28 -6.14 -7.12
N GLU A 147 20.13 -4.81 -7.09
CA GLU A 147 21.19 -3.88 -7.53
C GLU A 147 22.43 -3.97 -6.62
N MET A 148 22.26 -4.23 -5.32
CA MET A 148 23.38 -4.43 -4.39
C MET A 148 24.06 -5.80 -4.51
N ALA A 149 23.42 -6.78 -5.15
CA ALA A 149 23.94 -8.14 -5.25
C ALA A 149 24.95 -8.26 -6.40
N ALA A 150 26.22 -8.47 -6.07
CA ALA A 150 27.34 -8.35 -7.00
C ALA A 150 27.27 -9.31 -8.21
N ASP A 151 26.73 -10.52 -8.01
CA ASP A 151 26.65 -11.59 -9.02
C ASP A 151 25.27 -11.71 -9.69
N ALA A 152 24.39 -10.72 -9.51
CA ALA A 152 23.07 -10.73 -10.15
C ALA A 152 23.22 -10.69 -11.69
N PRO A 153 22.72 -11.71 -12.42
CA PRO A 153 22.79 -11.75 -13.87
C PRO A 153 21.87 -10.68 -14.47
N ASP A 154 22.17 -10.25 -15.69
CA ASP A 154 21.46 -9.14 -16.34
C ASP A 154 19.95 -9.39 -16.42
N ARG A 155 19.52 -10.62 -16.72
CA ARG A 155 18.09 -11.01 -16.71
C ARG A 155 17.38 -10.73 -15.37
N VAL A 156 18.07 -10.87 -14.24
CA VAL A 156 17.52 -10.63 -12.90
C VAL A 156 17.51 -9.14 -12.60
N LYS A 157 18.57 -8.41 -12.99
CA LYS A 157 18.64 -6.95 -12.86
C LYS A 157 17.57 -6.24 -13.69
N GLU A 158 17.38 -6.67 -14.93
CA GLU A 158 16.34 -6.17 -15.83
C GLU A 158 14.94 -6.46 -15.29
N ALA A 159 14.68 -7.69 -14.83
CA ALA A 159 13.43 -8.04 -14.17
C ALA A 159 13.17 -7.14 -12.96
N ALA A 160 14.17 -6.92 -12.11
CA ALA A 160 14.04 -6.09 -10.91
C ALA A 160 13.77 -4.61 -11.26
N ARG A 161 14.42 -4.07 -12.31
CA ARG A 161 14.18 -2.71 -12.80
C ARG A 161 12.81 -2.53 -13.46
N SER A 162 12.20 -3.61 -13.95
CA SER A 162 10.85 -3.58 -14.53
C SER A 162 9.73 -3.47 -13.49
N LEU A 163 10.03 -3.76 -12.22
CA LEU A 163 9.07 -3.64 -11.13
C LEU A 163 8.70 -2.18 -10.89
N GLN A 164 7.40 -1.88 -10.91
CA GLN A 164 6.91 -0.52 -10.75
C GLN A 164 6.44 -0.24 -9.33
N ARG A 165 6.64 1.02 -8.91
CA ARG A 165 6.18 1.56 -7.64
C ARG A 165 5.90 3.05 -7.75
N ASN A 166 4.98 3.55 -6.94
CA ASN A 166 4.73 4.98 -6.81
C ASN A 166 5.41 5.56 -5.55
N ARG A 167 5.39 6.90 -5.46
CA ARG A 167 5.69 7.68 -4.26
C ARG A 167 4.37 8.19 -3.68
N VAL A 168 4.35 8.53 -2.39
CA VAL A 168 3.23 9.23 -1.76
C VAL A 168 3.78 10.33 -0.87
N GLU A 169 3.26 11.55 -1.04
CA GLU A 169 3.41 12.60 -0.04
C GLU A 169 2.30 12.46 1.01
N ILE A 170 2.71 12.31 2.26
CA ILE A 170 1.83 12.40 3.43
C ILE A 170 1.76 13.87 3.84
N VAL A 171 0.55 14.40 3.94
CA VAL A 171 0.29 15.79 4.32
C VAL A 171 -0.63 15.82 5.53
N GLY A 172 -0.11 16.26 6.67
CA GLY A 172 -0.87 16.44 7.90
C GLY A 172 -1.33 17.89 8.06
N ILE A 173 -2.62 18.09 8.34
CA ILE A 173 -3.22 19.39 8.65
C ILE A 173 -3.86 19.31 10.04
N GLY A 174 -3.35 20.09 10.99
CA GLY A 174 -3.90 20.22 12.33
C GLY A 174 -4.60 21.57 12.51
N LEU A 175 -5.82 21.57 13.04
CA LEU A 175 -6.64 22.76 13.21
C LEU A 175 -7.04 22.96 14.68
N GLU A 176 -7.10 24.22 15.11
CA GLU A 176 -7.80 24.63 16.33
C GLU A 176 -9.30 24.75 16.05
N LYS A 177 -9.93 23.59 15.87
CA LYS A 177 -11.35 23.40 15.67
C LYS A 177 -11.78 22.10 16.37
N PRO A 178 -12.97 22.04 16.99
CA PRO A 178 -13.52 20.78 17.47
C PRO A 178 -13.59 19.73 16.36
N MET A 179 -13.35 18.46 16.69
CA MET A 179 -13.64 17.36 15.77
C MET A 179 -15.16 17.12 15.70
N ASP A 180 -15.76 17.37 14.54
CA ASP A 180 -17.21 17.31 14.30
C ASP A 180 -17.66 16.13 13.42
N SER A 181 -16.71 15.35 12.87
CA SER A 181 -16.97 14.18 12.02
C SER A 181 -16.61 12.86 12.70
N SER A 182 -17.47 11.86 12.54
CA SER A 182 -17.24 10.47 12.97
C SER A 182 -16.56 9.61 11.90
N VAL A 183 -16.37 10.13 10.68
CA VAL A 183 -15.81 9.40 9.55
C VAL A 183 -14.35 9.06 9.80
N CYS A 184 -13.95 7.83 9.48
CA CYS A 184 -12.57 7.36 9.65
C CYS A 184 -11.65 7.84 8.52
N TRP A 185 -11.97 7.44 7.28
CA TRP A 185 -11.27 7.88 6.08
C TRP A 185 -12.25 8.11 4.95
N MET A 186 -11.82 8.91 3.97
CA MET A 186 -12.58 9.30 2.79
C MET A 186 -11.72 9.10 1.54
N TYR A 187 -12.37 8.79 0.43
CA TYR A 187 -11.73 8.68 -0.88
C TYR A 187 -12.13 9.86 -1.76
N THR A 188 -11.16 10.35 -2.53
CA THR A 188 -11.35 11.50 -3.42
C THR A 188 -10.97 11.07 -4.85
N PRO A 189 -11.91 10.53 -5.64
CA PRO A 189 -11.64 10.09 -7.01
C PRO A 189 -11.40 11.27 -7.98
N GLU A 190 -11.93 12.47 -7.69
CA GLU A 190 -12.02 13.58 -8.63
C GLU A 190 -10.66 14.19 -8.99
N ALA A 191 -10.42 14.50 -10.26
CA ALA A 191 -9.10 14.89 -10.76
C ALA A 191 -8.57 16.24 -10.22
N GLU A 192 -9.47 17.08 -9.69
CA GLU A 192 -9.18 18.43 -9.18
C GLU A 192 -8.38 18.42 -7.87
N THR A 193 -8.18 17.26 -7.25
CA THR A 193 -7.31 17.11 -6.09
C THR A 193 -6.25 16.03 -6.31
N PRO A 194 -4.98 16.28 -5.92
CA PRO A 194 -3.95 15.25 -5.94
C PRO A 194 -4.17 14.20 -4.85
N LEU A 195 -5.05 14.46 -3.88
CA LEU A 195 -5.33 13.53 -2.80
C LEU A 195 -6.19 12.38 -3.32
N TYR A 196 -5.88 11.15 -2.92
CA TYR A 196 -6.80 10.02 -3.11
C TYR A 196 -7.48 9.59 -1.82
N ARG A 197 -6.86 9.88 -0.67
CA ARG A 197 -7.36 9.51 0.65
C ARG A 197 -7.09 10.60 1.67
N ILE A 198 -8.10 10.84 2.49
CA ILE A 198 -8.05 11.70 3.67
C ILE A 198 -8.44 10.83 4.87
N THR A 199 -7.69 10.90 5.96
CA THR A 199 -7.99 10.23 7.22
C THR A 199 -8.24 11.28 8.29
N ASN A 200 -9.36 11.20 9.01
CA ASN A 200 -9.58 11.97 10.23
C ASN A 200 -8.73 11.34 11.35
N PHE A 201 -7.49 11.77 11.47
CA PHE A 201 -6.50 11.07 12.29
C PHE A 201 -6.75 11.25 13.79
N ALA A 202 -7.35 12.39 14.18
CA ALA A 202 -7.82 12.63 15.55
C ALA A 202 -8.91 11.65 15.99
N ARG A 203 -9.66 11.07 15.04
CA ARG A 203 -10.70 10.08 15.34
C ARG A 203 -10.15 8.76 15.87
N TYR A 204 -8.92 8.41 15.49
CA TYR A 204 -8.29 7.13 15.83
C TYR A 204 -7.74 7.14 17.26
N SER A 205 -7.27 8.30 17.72
CA SER A 205 -6.90 8.52 19.12
C SER A 205 -6.90 10.00 19.44
N SER A 206 -7.41 10.37 20.61
CA SER A 206 -7.29 11.72 21.14
C SER A 206 -5.83 12.15 21.30
N ALA A 207 -4.90 11.21 21.49
CA ALA A 207 -3.46 11.51 21.58
C ALA A 207 -2.86 12.09 20.29
N HIS A 208 -3.60 12.09 19.18
CA HIS A 208 -3.18 12.72 17.92
C HIS A 208 -3.50 14.22 17.82
N VAL A 209 -3.97 14.84 18.90
CA VAL A 209 -4.14 16.28 19.01
C VAL A 209 -3.54 16.81 20.33
N PRO A 210 -3.18 18.11 20.42
CA PRO A 210 -2.60 18.70 21.62
C PRO A 210 -3.44 18.43 22.88
N GLY A 211 -2.80 17.92 23.92
CA GLY A 211 -3.43 17.67 25.22
C GLY A 211 -4.55 16.60 25.21
N GLY A 212 -4.77 15.89 24.10
CA GLY A 212 -5.92 14.98 23.99
C GLY A 212 -7.27 15.67 23.77
N ASP A 213 -7.28 16.99 23.53
CA ASP A 213 -8.50 17.79 23.53
C ASP A 213 -9.14 17.87 22.14
N THR A 214 -9.90 16.82 21.80
CA THR A 214 -10.68 16.76 20.54
C THR A 214 -11.89 17.70 20.52
N SER A 215 -12.23 18.33 21.65
CA SER A 215 -13.25 19.39 21.69
C SER A 215 -12.71 20.73 21.20
N ARG A 216 -11.39 20.88 21.13
CA ARG A 216 -10.71 22.10 20.66
C ARG A 216 -9.90 21.90 19.39
N TYR A 217 -9.38 20.69 19.15
CA TYR A 217 -8.48 20.41 18.04
C TYR A 217 -8.94 19.21 17.21
N CYS A 218 -8.66 19.25 15.92
CA CYS A 218 -8.80 18.12 15.01
C CYS A 218 -7.56 18.01 14.10
N SER A 219 -7.37 16.83 13.49
CA SER A 219 -6.23 16.59 12.60
C SER A 219 -6.60 15.66 11.46
N TYR A 220 -6.13 16.01 10.26
CA TYR A 220 -6.32 15.26 9.03
C TYR A 220 -4.98 14.81 8.47
N MET A 221 -4.91 13.55 8.04
CA MET A 221 -3.79 13.00 7.29
C MET A 221 -4.24 12.72 5.86
N CYS A 222 -3.59 13.39 4.90
CA CYS A 222 -3.90 13.32 3.48
C CYS A 222 -2.77 12.62 2.73
N GLU A 223 -3.12 11.90 1.66
CA GLU A 223 -2.16 11.12 0.88
C GLU A 223 -2.22 11.51 -0.60
N ALA A 224 -1.09 11.98 -1.14
CA ALA A 224 -0.94 12.47 -2.51
C ALA A 224 0.09 11.61 -3.29
N PRO A 225 -0.36 10.63 -4.10
CA PRO A 225 0.49 9.73 -4.85
C PRO A 225 1.07 10.43 -6.07
N HIS A 226 2.30 10.07 -6.43
CA HIS A 226 2.94 10.55 -7.64
C HIS A 226 3.97 9.56 -8.18
N SER A 227 4.29 9.73 -9.46
CA SER A 227 5.37 9.04 -10.16
C SER A 227 6.03 10.00 -11.15
N ALA A 228 7.09 9.55 -11.82
CA ALA A 228 7.67 10.32 -12.91
C ALA A 228 6.67 10.54 -14.06
N ALA A 229 5.80 9.55 -14.32
CA ALA A 229 4.79 9.62 -15.38
C ALA A 229 3.56 10.45 -14.98
N ARG A 230 3.22 10.49 -13.68
CA ARG A 230 2.14 11.31 -13.12
C ARG A 230 2.70 12.14 -11.96
N PRO A 231 3.36 13.28 -12.26
CA PRO A 231 3.88 14.17 -11.22
C PRO A 231 2.72 14.85 -10.46
N LEU A 232 3.01 15.36 -9.26
CA LEU A 232 2.07 16.21 -8.55
C LEU A 232 1.80 17.49 -9.38
N PRO A 233 0.57 18.02 -9.31
CA PRO A 233 0.28 19.33 -9.89
C PRO A 233 1.14 20.42 -9.24
N PRO A 234 1.49 21.49 -9.98
CA PRO A 234 2.24 22.60 -9.43
C PRO A 234 1.46 23.30 -8.31
N GLY A 235 2.18 23.93 -7.38
CA GLY A 235 1.60 24.68 -6.26
C GLY A 235 2.00 24.11 -4.89
N ASP A 236 1.49 24.74 -3.82
CA ASP A 236 1.71 24.25 -2.47
C ASP A 236 0.72 23.11 -2.15
N LEU A 237 1.27 21.96 -1.77
CA LEU A 237 0.47 20.78 -1.43
C LEU A 237 -0.33 20.98 -0.13
N PHE A 238 0.11 21.88 0.77
CA PHE A 238 -0.68 22.25 1.95
C PHE A 238 -1.93 23.03 1.56
N GLU A 239 -1.79 24.01 0.67
CA GLU A 239 -2.93 24.79 0.17
C GLU A 239 -3.93 23.87 -0.54
N GLN A 240 -3.44 22.99 -1.44
CA GLN A 240 -4.28 22.02 -2.14
C GLN A 240 -4.98 21.04 -1.19
N ALA A 241 -4.31 20.60 -0.12
CA ALA A 241 -4.91 19.74 0.88
C ALA A 241 -6.02 20.47 1.65
N GLU A 242 -5.77 21.68 2.13
CA GLU A 242 -6.78 22.52 2.81
C GLU A 242 -7.98 22.83 1.91
N GLU A 243 -7.75 23.09 0.62
CA GLU A 243 -8.81 23.26 -0.39
C GLU A 243 -9.65 22.01 -0.55
N THR A 244 -9.00 20.85 -0.58
CA THR A 244 -9.70 19.57 -0.70
C THR A 244 -10.52 19.28 0.56
N LEU A 245 -9.96 19.52 1.75
CA LEU A 245 -10.69 19.40 3.01
C LEU A 245 -11.94 20.30 3.01
N ALA A 246 -11.83 21.54 2.51
CA ALA A 246 -12.96 22.46 2.42
C ALA A 246 -14.01 21.98 1.41
N ARG A 247 -13.58 21.52 0.22
CA ARG A 247 -14.47 20.95 -0.80
C ARG A 247 -15.22 19.70 -0.31
N CYS A 248 -14.58 18.88 0.51
CA CYS A 248 -15.20 17.70 1.12
C CYS A 248 -16.11 18.06 2.32
N GLY A 249 -16.23 19.35 2.69
CA GLY A 249 -17.04 19.79 3.83
C GLY A 249 -16.45 19.42 5.19
N LEU A 250 -15.17 19.07 5.27
CA LEU A 250 -14.48 18.70 6.52
C LEU A 250 -14.03 19.93 7.31
N ILE A 251 -13.80 21.04 6.60
CA ILE A 251 -13.49 22.34 7.17
C ILE A 251 -14.25 23.42 6.40
N GLU A 252 -14.56 24.53 7.06
CA GLU A 252 -15.06 25.72 6.37
C GLU A 252 -13.90 26.48 5.70
N PRO A 253 -14.14 27.26 4.62
CA PRO A 253 -13.08 28.07 4.01
C PRO A 253 -12.35 28.98 5.02
N ASP A 254 -13.07 29.55 5.97
CA ASP A 254 -12.51 30.39 7.04
C ASP A 254 -11.69 29.62 8.08
N ASP A 255 -11.80 28.29 8.14
CA ASP A 255 -11.03 27.44 9.07
C ASP A 255 -9.54 27.41 8.72
N ARG A 256 -9.17 27.79 7.50
CA ARG A 256 -7.76 27.84 7.07
C ARG A 256 -6.92 28.79 7.94
N ARG A 257 -7.53 29.84 8.51
CA ARG A 257 -6.87 30.74 9.48
C ARG A 257 -6.63 30.09 10.85
N ARG A 258 -7.26 28.94 11.12
CA ARG A 258 -7.16 28.15 12.35
C ARG A 258 -6.22 26.96 12.21
N VAL A 259 -5.51 26.83 11.09
CA VAL A 259 -4.47 25.82 10.92
C VAL A 259 -3.31 26.15 11.87
N VAL A 260 -3.07 25.26 12.83
CA VAL A 260 -2.04 25.42 13.86
C VAL A 260 -0.84 24.50 13.64
N SER A 261 -0.96 23.52 12.74
CA SER A 261 0.13 22.61 12.39
C SER A 261 0.02 22.13 10.95
N ARG A 262 1.17 22.04 10.28
CA ARG A 262 1.35 21.45 8.95
C ARG A 262 2.51 20.47 9.00
N PHE A 263 2.31 19.28 8.44
CA PHE A 263 3.32 18.22 8.40
C PHE A 263 3.42 17.66 6.98
N ARG A 264 4.65 17.40 6.51
CA ARG A 264 4.87 16.74 5.22
C ARG A 264 5.93 15.67 5.34
N HIS A 265 5.68 14.50 4.74
CA HIS A 265 6.65 13.42 4.64
C HIS A 265 6.54 12.72 3.28
N SER A 266 7.66 12.50 2.60
CA SER A 266 7.70 11.83 1.30
C SER A 266 8.07 10.36 1.48
N ILE A 267 7.17 9.47 1.04
CA ILE A 267 7.40 8.02 1.01
C ILE A 267 7.86 7.64 -0.39
N GLU A 268 9.12 7.23 -0.51
CA GLU A 268 9.68 6.85 -1.80
C GLU A 268 9.12 5.54 -2.34
N TYR A 269 8.98 4.52 -1.49
CA TYR A 269 8.37 3.22 -1.84
C TYR A 269 7.02 3.11 -1.14
N ALA A 270 5.96 3.59 -1.79
CA ALA A 270 4.62 3.60 -1.19
C ALA A 270 3.80 2.37 -1.58
N TYR A 271 3.59 2.12 -2.87
CA TYR A 271 2.88 0.93 -3.36
C TYR A 271 3.72 0.11 -4.36
N PRO A 272 3.89 -1.21 -4.15
CA PRO A 272 4.36 -2.12 -5.19
C PRO A 272 3.22 -2.34 -6.19
N ILE A 273 3.35 -1.79 -7.40
CA ILE A 273 2.23 -1.76 -8.36
C ILE A 273 2.09 -3.15 -9.00
N PRO A 274 0.88 -3.75 -8.99
CA PRO A 274 0.60 -5.03 -9.65
C PRO A 274 0.48 -4.87 -11.16
N THR A 275 1.59 -4.58 -11.84
CA THR A 275 1.64 -4.49 -13.30
C THR A 275 1.50 -5.86 -13.96
N LEU A 276 1.08 -5.90 -15.22
CA LEU A 276 0.96 -7.15 -16.01
C LEU A 276 2.27 -7.97 -16.04
N GLY A 277 3.42 -7.31 -16.01
CA GLY A 277 4.74 -7.96 -16.03
C GLY A 277 5.29 -8.37 -14.65
N ARG A 278 4.63 -8.00 -13.55
CA ARG A 278 5.14 -8.19 -12.18
C ARG A 278 5.48 -9.65 -11.90
N ASP A 279 4.53 -10.57 -12.11
CA ASP A 279 4.71 -11.96 -11.70
C ASP A 279 5.78 -12.68 -12.52
N HIS A 280 5.92 -12.32 -13.80
CA HIS A 280 7.03 -12.79 -14.63
C HIS A 280 8.39 -12.30 -14.10
N ALA A 281 8.48 -11.03 -13.68
CA ALA A 281 9.69 -10.51 -13.05
C ALA A 281 9.99 -11.22 -11.72
N LEU A 282 8.99 -11.42 -10.87
CA LEU A 282 9.16 -12.14 -9.59
C LEU A 282 9.60 -13.59 -9.78
N ALA A 283 9.09 -14.28 -10.80
CA ALA A 283 9.51 -15.64 -11.16
C ALA A 283 10.98 -15.73 -11.60
N ALA A 284 11.56 -14.64 -12.11
CA ALA A 284 12.99 -14.57 -12.42
C ALA A 284 13.84 -14.22 -11.19
N ILE A 285 13.36 -13.34 -10.31
CA ILE A 285 14.15 -12.78 -9.21
C ILE A 285 14.14 -13.68 -7.97
N GLN A 286 12.97 -14.11 -7.51
CA GLN A 286 12.84 -14.80 -6.22
C GLN A 286 13.61 -16.13 -6.19
N PRO A 287 13.50 -17.03 -7.19
CA PRO A 287 14.25 -18.28 -7.18
C PRO A 287 15.78 -18.04 -7.18
N TRP A 288 16.24 -17.03 -7.93
CA TRP A 288 17.66 -16.69 -8.00
C TRP A 288 18.23 -16.28 -6.63
N LEU A 289 17.46 -15.50 -5.85
CA LEU A 289 17.81 -15.13 -4.47
C LEU A 289 17.75 -16.34 -3.53
N GLU A 290 16.70 -17.17 -3.64
CA GLU A 290 16.49 -18.30 -2.75
C GLU A 290 17.56 -19.39 -2.91
N GLU A 291 18.02 -19.66 -4.14
CA GLU A 291 19.18 -20.53 -4.43
C GLU A 291 20.45 -20.09 -3.69
N ARG A 292 20.56 -18.78 -3.39
CA ARG A 292 21.66 -18.16 -2.65
C ARG A 292 21.39 -18.01 -1.16
N ARG A 293 20.31 -18.62 -0.66
CA ARG A 293 19.86 -18.52 0.75
C ARG A 293 19.50 -17.09 1.16
N ILE A 294 18.99 -16.30 0.22
CA ILE A 294 18.43 -14.97 0.47
C ILE A 294 16.91 -15.05 0.35
N LEU A 295 16.19 -14.85 1.45
CA LEU A 295 14.73 -14.77 1.47
C LEU A 295 14.32 -13.29 1.45
N SER A 296 13.85 -12.79 0.30
CA SER A 296 13.34 -11.41 0.20
C SER A 296 11.85 -11.36 0.48
N ARG A 297 11.44 -10.64 1.54
CA ARG A 297 10.08 -10.70 2.11
C ARG A 297 9.55 -9.33 2.52
N GLY A 298 8.26 -9.25 2.82
CA GLY A 298 7.58 -8.00 3.18
C GLY A 298 7.04 -7.25 1.96
N ARG A 299 6.49 -6.06 2.18
CA ARG A 299 5.76 -5.27 1.16
C ARG A 299 6.54 -5.08 -0.14
N PHE A 300 7.80 -4.66 -0.05
CA PHE A 300 8.67 -4.46 -1.21
C PHE A 300 9.74 -5.53 -1.40
N GLY A 301 9.94 -6.45 -0.45
CA GLY A 301 10.79 -7.62 -0.68
C GLY A 301 10.06 -8.71 -1.50
N SER A 302 8.76 -8.90 -1.24
CA SER A 302 7.91 -9.77 -2.08
C SER A 302 7.34 -9.05 -3.31
N TRP A 303 7.19 -7.72 -3.24
CA TRP A 303 6.54 -6.86 -4.24
C TRP A 303 5.07 -7.20 -4.53
N ARG A 304 4.40 -7.89 -3.60
CA ARG A 304 3.01 -8.32 -3.76
C ARG A 304 2.09 -7.48 -2.87
N TYR A 305 1.38 -6.54 -3.49
CA TYR A 305 0.48 -5.63 -2.77
C TYR A 305 -0.64 -6.37 -2.03
N GLU A 306 -1.18 -7.42 -2.63
CA GLU A 306 -2.28 -8.21 -2.08
C GLU A 306 -1.97 -8.71 -0.66
N ILE A 307 -0.71 -9.07 -0.40
CA ILE A 307 -0.16 -9.52 0.89
C ILE A 307 0.82 -8.49 1.48
N GLY A 308 0.56 -7.20 1.25
CA GLY A 308 1.47 -6.10 1.58
C GLY A 308 1.08 -5.26 2.80
N ASN A 309 0.09 -5.70 3.59
CA ASN A 309 -0.29 -5.04 4.85
C ASN A 309 0.66 -5.45 6.00
N MET A 310 0.51 -4.80 7.15
CA MET A 310 1.36 -5.01 8.34
C MET A 310 1.36 -6.45 8.87
N ASP A 311 0.18 -7.04 9.01
CA ASP A 311 -0.04 -8.42 9.43
C ASP A 311 0.66 -9.42 8.50
N HIS A 312 0.45 -9.28 7.19
CA HIS A 312 1.10 -10.11 6.18
C HIS A 312 2.63 -9.97 6.22
N CYS A 313 3.14 -8.75 6.40
CA CYS A 313 4.58 -8.50 6.48
C CYS A 313 5.21 -9.14 7.73
N ALA A 314 4.55 -9.02 8.88
CA ALA A 314 5.00 -9.67 10.11
C ALA A 314 4.98 -11.20 9.98
N GLN A 315 3.89 -11.73 9.42
CA GLN A 315 3.73 -13.15 9.20
C GLN A 315 4.77 -13.69 8.21
N MET A 316 5.06 -12.99 7.11
CA MET A 316 6.15 -13.37 6.19
C MET A 316 7.51 -13.43 6.89
N GLY A 317 7.80 -12.51 7.81
CA GLY A 317 9.04 -12.55 8.59
C GLY A 317 9.13 -13.79 9.49
N LYS A 318 8.03 -14.13 10.18
CA LYS A 318 7.92 -15.34 10.99
C LYS A 318 8.07 -16.61 10.14
N GLU A 319 7.31 -16.71 9.05
CA GLU A 319 7.31 -17.87 8.15
C GLU A 319 8.68 -18.08 7.50
N ALA A 320 9.41 -17.02 7.16
CA ALA A 320 10.78 -17.12 6.66
C ALA A 320 11.73 -17.76 7.68
N VAL A 321 11.60 -17.39 8.97
CA VAL A 321 12.35 -18.04 10.06
C VAL A 321 11.92 -19.50 10.24
N ASP A 322 10.62 -19.78 10.22
CA ASP A 322 10.11 -21.16 10.36
C ASP A 322 10.55 -22.07 9.21
N ARG A 323 10.64 -21.53 7.98
CA ARG A 323 11.21 -22.23 6.83
C ARG A 323 12.68 -22.60 7.07
N ILE A 324 13.48 -21.65 7.57
CA ILE A 324 14.91 -21.86 7.81
C ILE A 324 15.14 -22.86 8.93
N VAL A 325 14.43 -22.72 10.06
CA VAL A 325 14.67 -23.48 11.29
C VAL A 325 13.96 -24.83 11.29
N PHE A 326 12.72 -24.89 10.78
CA PHE A 326 11.84 -26.05 10.89
C PHE A 326 11.45 -26.67 9.54
N GLY A 327 11.88 -26.09 8.41
CA GLY A 327 11.52 -26.58 7.08
C GLY A 327 10.04 -26.41 6.72
N GLN A 328 9.33 -25.47 7.36
CA GLN A 328 7.92 -25.21 7.10
C GLN A 328 7.69 -24.45 5.80
N ARG A 329 6.47 -24.55 5.24
CA ARG A 329 6.04 -23.79 4.06
C ARG A 329 5.66 -22.36 4.44
N GLU A 330 5.90 -21.41 3.54
CA GLU A 330 5.52 -20.01 3.71
C GLU A 330 4.10 -19.77 3.16
N THR A 331 3.09 -20.08 3.97
CA THR A 331 1.66 -20.03 3.59
C THR A 331 1.19 -18.66 3.11
N THR A 332 1.74 -17.57 3.64
CA THR A 332 1.37 -16.21 3.22
C THR A 332 1.76 -15.95 1.78
N LEU A 333 2.95 -16.37 1.35
CA LEU A 333 3.39 -16.23 -0.03
C LEU A 333 2.63 -17.15 -0.99
N LEU A 334 2.13 -18.27 -0.50
CA LEU A 334 1.36 -19.23 -1.29
C LEU A 334 -0.10 -18.81 -1.48
N GLY A 335 -0.57 -17.75 -0.80
CA GLY A 335 -1.98 -17.39 -0.76
C GLY A 335 -2.84 -18.42 -0.01
N GLU A 336 -2.21 -19.22 0.85
CA GLU A 336 -2.87 -20.26 1.66
C GLU A 336 -3.25 -19.74 3.07
N ALA A 337 -2.68 -18.59 3.48
CA ALA A 337 -3.02 -17.94 4.75
C ALA A 337 -4.36 -17.20 4.62
N LYS A 338 -5.33 -17.56 5.47
CA LYS A 338 -6.62 -16.88 5.62
C LYS A 338 -6.65 -16.04 6.88
#